data_AF-A0A199V0G6-F1
#
_entry.id   AF-A0A199V0G6-F1
#
_cell.length_a   1.000
_cell.length_b   1.000
_cell.length_c   1.000
_cell.angle_alpha   90.00
_cell.angle_beta   90.00
_cell.angle_gamma   90.00
#
_symmetry.space_group_name_H-M   'P 1'
#
loop_
_entity.id
_entity.type
_entity.pdbx_description
1 polymer ?
#
loop_
_entity_poly.entity_id
_entity_poly.type
_entity_poly.pdbx_seq_one_letter_code
_entity_poly.pdbx_strand_id
1 'polypeptide(L)'
;NIVCGTIEAEGALEPLINILKDPSTPVALLEKTIDILSRIFDTGNGLKRMFDDKVVNGTEGKVNLANSSSDAGGFLQTLLKQEPMTRMEIIGYGIISRLIDLLRKASPSVQTKVASFLEYLANFEPHTTSMTAAGIESGLDAVFQKGVLNVEEDDTENQPEPTIVEIEEIGLATSAAARLLTKLLNFDQFNRTIDPAKYVIQLRKILKSDIPLHTKDWIAACLVKLESKFGSALKNVNFTVDKEVIIYETIPRLIEQIRTSFSYESKRAAVSELKRIISGGSMEFAKAVANAGGIFHLVKLIEEGKGDVIESSLAILYNLSMDAENHPAIISAGAVPVLKRIILSEGPQWTRALHLLRTLPI
;
A
#
# COMPACT_ATOMS: atom_id res chain seq x y z
N ASN A 1 -1.80 -11.93 22.48
CA ASN A 1 -3.11 -12.41 22.02
C ASN A 1 -3.32 -13.81 22.58
N ILE A 2 -4.00 -13.93 23.73
CA ILE A 2 -4.07 -15.17 24.53
C ILE A 2 -4.87 -16.26 23.79
N VAL A 3 -5.88 -15.86 23.02
CA VAL A 3 -6.80 -16.74 22.29
C VAL A 3 -6.06 -17.62 21.27
N CYS A 4 -5.15 -17.07 20.48
CA CYS A 4 -4.40 -17.85 19.48
C CYS A 4 -3.48 -18.89 20.11
N GLY A 5 -2.83 -18.55 21.24
CA GLY A 5 -1.98 -19.48 21.98
C GLY A 5 -2.79 -20.62 22.61
N THR A 6 -4.01 -20.35 23.06
CA THR A 6 -4.94 -21.38 23.55
C THR A 6 -5.40 -22.31 22.43
N ILE A 7 -5.75 -21.77 21.26
CA ILE A 7 -6.18 -22.58 20.09
C ILE A 7 -5.06 -23.55 19.65
N GLU A 8 -3.80 -23.10 19.68
CA GLU A 8 -2.65 -23.97 19.40
C GLU A 8 -2.45 -25.04 20.48
N ALA A 9 -2.55 -24.66 21.75
CA ALA A 9 -2.40 -25.58 22.88
C ALA A 9 -3.50 -26.67 22.92
N GLU A 10 -4.67 -26.39 22.35
CA GLU A 10 -5.77 -27.34 22.17
C GLU A 10 -5.62 -28.24 20.92
N GLY A 11 -4.51 -28.13 20.17
CA GLY A 11 -4.22 -29.02 19.04
C GLY A 11 -5.03 -28.70 17.77
N ALA A 12 -5.62 -27.51 17.65
CA ALA A 12 -6.48 -27.14 16.52
C ALA A 12 -5.73 -26.96 15.18
N LEU A 13 -4.39 -26.94 15.19
CA LEU A 13 -3.58 -26.71 14.00
C LEU A 13 -3.72 -27.83 12.96
N GLU A 14 -3.68 -29.10 13.37
CA GLU A 14 -3.85 -30.25 12.47
C GLU A 14 -5.24 -30.31 11.82
N PRO A 15 -6.36 -30.16 12.56
CA PRO A 15 -7.70 -30.06 11.96
C PRO A 15 -7.82 -28.94 10.93
N LEU A 16 -7.30 -27.74 11.24
CA LEU A 16 -7.33 -26.60 10.32
C LEU A 16 -6.53 -26.89 9.04
N ILE A 17 -5.36 -27.53 9.17
CA ILE A 17 -4.56 -27.94 8.02
C ILE A 17 -5.24 -29.04 7.21
N ASN A 18 -5.96 -29.97 7.84
CA ASN A 18 -6.72 -30.99 7.13
C ASN A 18 -7.88 -30.38 6.31
N ILE A 19 -8.52 -29.32 6.82
CA ILE A 19 -9.50 -28.54 6.04
C ILE A 19 -8.83 -27.87 4.82
N LEU A 20 -7.60 -27.38 4.97
CA LEU A 20 -6.77 -26.87 3.86
C LEU A 20 -6.28 -27.97 2.91
N LYS A 21 -6.29 -29.24 3.30
CA LYS A 21 -5.94 -30.35 2.39
C LYS A 21 -7.13 -30.86 1.59
N ASP A 22 -8.33 -30.86 2.17
CA ASP A 22 -9.53 -31.42 1.51
C ASP A 22 -10.02 -30.52 0.35
N PRO A 23 -9.90 -30.96 -0.91
CA PRO A 23 -10.32 -30.17 -2.08
C PRO A 23 -11.83 -29.90 -2.12
N SER A 24 -12.65 -30.66 -1.39
CA SER A 24 -14.11 -30.54 -1.34
C SER A 24 -14.60 -29.50 -0.32
N THR A 25 -13.69 -28.92 0.47
CA THR A 25 -14.02 -27.92 1.48
C THR A 25 -14.74 -26.72 0.85
N PRO A 26 -15.92 -26.30 1.37
CA PRO A 26 -16.60 -25.10 0.92
C PRO A 26 -15.73 -23.85 1.07
N VAL A 27 -15.76 -22.96 0.08
CA VAL A 27 -14.94 -21.72 0.07
C VAL A 27 -15.11 -20.89 1.34
N ALA A 28 -16.34 -20.78 1.87
CA ALA A 28 -16.60 -20.05 3.11
C ALA A 28 -15.94 -20.67 4.36
N LEU A 29 -15.80 -22.00 4.39
CA LEU A 29 -15.10 -22.68 5.49
C LEU A 29 -13.59 -22.53 5.34
N LEU A 30 -13.09 -22.67 4.12
CA LEU A 30 -11.69 -22.44 3.75
C LEU A 30 -11.23 -21.02 4.12
N GLU A 31 -12.04 -20.00 3.83
CA GLU A 31 -11.73 -18.62 4.21
C GLU A 31 -11.57 -18.44 5.72
N LYS A 32 -12.51 -18.98 6.51
CA LYS A 32 -12.46 -18.93 7.97
C LYS A 32 -11.22 -19.66 8.49
N THR A 33 -10.89 -20.80 7.89
CA THR A 33 -9.68 -21.56 8.22
C THR A 33 -8.43 -20.75 7.92
N ILE A 34 -8.33 -20.09 6.76
CA ILE A 34 -7.19 -19.22 6.42
C ILE A 34 -7.12 -18.05 7.39
N ASP A 35 -8.24 -17.38 7.71
CA ASP A 35 -8.25 -16.26 8.66
C ASP A 35 -7.75 -16.67 10.06
N ILE A 36 -8.19 -17.84 10.54
CA ILE A 36 -7.75 -18.39 11.83
C ILE A 36 -6.26 -18.70 11.78
N LEU A 37 -5.80 -19.40 10.73
CA LEU A 37 -4.39 -19.73 10.57
C LEU A 37 -3.54 -18.47 10.46
N SER A 38 -3.91 -17.50 9.63
CA SER A 38 -3.21 -16.22 9.52
C SER A 38 -3.06 -15.53 10.89
N ARG A 39 -4.09 -15.51 11.73
CA ARG A 39 -4.01 -14.94 13.08
C ARG A 39 -3.08 -15.72 14.02
N ILE A 40 -3.15 -17.05 13.97
CA ILE A 40 -2.29 -17.95 14.74
C ILE A 40 -0.81 -17.71 14.37
N PHE A 41 -0.54 -17.67 13.07
CA PHE A 41 0.82 -17.51 12.54
C PHE A 41 1.36 -16.07 12.69
N ASP A 42 0.51 -15.04 12.60
CA ASP A 42 0.90 -13.63 12.78
C ASP A 42 1.20 -13.29 14.25
N THR A 43 0.61 -14.00 15.23
CA THR A 43 0.95 -13.79 16.64
C THR A 43 2.41 -14.03 17.00
N GLY A 44 3.15 -14.84 16.22
CA GLY A 44 4.60 -15.01 16.38
C GLY A 44 5.43 -13.83 15.86
N ASN A 45 4.97 -13.14 14.81
CA ASN A 45 5.66 -11.99 14.21
C ASN A 45 5.30 -10.66 14.87
N GLY A 46 4.07 -10.48 15.34
CA GLY A 46 3.65 -9.29 16.08
C GLY A 46 4.44 -9.08 17.38
N LEU A 47 4.74 -10.17 18.10
CA LEU A 47 5.62 -10.14 19.27
C LEU A 47 7.07 -9.81 18.87
N LYS A 48 7.60 -10.39 17.78
CA LYS A 48 8.95 -10.11 17.28
C LYS A 48 9.14 -8.64 16.86
N ARG A 49 8.15 -8.05 16.17
CA ARG A 49 8.14 -6.61 15.83
C ARG A 49 8.12 -5.72 17.07
N MET A 50 7.40 -6.09 18.13
CA MET A 50 7.42 -5.35 19.41
C MET A 50 8.79 -5.39 20.12
N PHE A 51 9.60 -6.43 19.89
CA PHE A 51 10.96 -6.51 20.43
C PHE A 51 11.96 -5.72 19.58
N ASP A 52 11.87 -5.78 18.26
CA ASP A 52 12.77 -5.05 17.36
C ASP A 52 12.58 -3.53 17.48
N ASP A 53 11.33 -3.04 17.64
CA ASP A 53 11.02 -1.60 17.78
C ASP A 53 11.52 -1.01 19.12
N LYS A 54 11.70 -1.85 20.16
CA LYS A 54 12.30 -1.44 21.44
C LYS A 54 13.82 -1.44 21.43
N VAL A 55 14.46 -2.23 20.56
CA VAL A 55 15.92 -2.25 20.42
C VAL A 55 16.42 -1.05 19.59
N VAL A 56 15.58 -0.53 18.68
CA VAL A 56 15.91 0.63 17.83
C VAL A 56 15.81 1.97 18.58
N ASN A 57 15.03 2.08 19.66
CA ASN A 57 14.81 3.33 20.42
C ASN A 57 15.80 3.59 21.58
N GLY A 58 17.03 3.04 21.51
CA GLY A 58 18.18 3.61 22.22
C GLY A 58 17.99 3.93 23.71
N THR A 59 17.57 2.96 24.53
CA THR A 59 17.82 3.01 25.97
C THR A 59 18.49 1.70 26.37
N GLU A 60 19.78 1.75 26.65
CA GLU A 60 20.52 0.71 27.38
C GLU A 60 19.98 0.60 28.81
N GLY A 61 18.83 -0.06 28.96
CA GLY A 61 18.34 -0.54 30.23
C GLY A 61 18.46 -2.05 30.24
N LYS A 62 19.46 -2.59 30.94
CA LYS A 62 19.49 -4.01 31.32
C LYS A 62 18.17 -4.36 32.03
N VAL A 63 17.25 -5.00 31.32
CA VAL A 63 16.06 -5.57 31.96
C VAL A 63 16.49 -6.84 32.67
N ASN A 64 16.73 -6.74 33.98
CA ASN A 64 16.89 -7.90 34.84
C ASN A 64 15.56 -8.66 34.91
N LEU A 65 15.43 -9.73 34.12
CA LEU A 65 14.43 -10.78 34.32
C LEU A 65 14.76 -11.52 35.62
N ALA A 66 14.30 -10.99 36.76
CA ALA A 66 14.31 -11.75 38.00
C ALA A 66 13.06 -11.54 38.87
N ASN A 67 12.32 -10.43 38.74
CA ASN A 67 11.31 -10.07 39.75
C ASN A 67 9.95 -9.61 39.19
N SER A 68 9.31 -10.40 38.30
CA SER A 68 7.86 -10.27 38.11
C SER A 68 7.19 -11.63 38.26
N SER A 69 6.51 -11.80 39.40
CA SER A 69 5.61 -12.90 39.68
C SER A 69 4.35 -12.83 38.80
N SER A 70 3.76 -14.00 38.54
CA SER A 70 2.51 -14.32 37.82
C SER A 70 2.67 -14.77 36.36
N ASP A 71 1.98 -15.88 36.06
CA ASP A 71 1.97 -16.80 34.90
C ASP A 71 2.27 -16.28 33.48
N ALA A 72 2.24 -14.98 33.22
CA ALA A 72 2.48 -14.41 31.90
C ALA A 72 3.93 -14.60 31.41
N GLY A 73 4.91 -14.55 32.32
CA GLY A 73 6.33 -14.71 31.97
C GLY A 73 6.70 -16.14 31.57
N GLY A 74 6.14 -17.14 32.25
CA GLY A 74 6.31 -18.56 31.91
C GLY A 74 5.61 -18.95 30.61
N PHE A 75 4.41 -18.40 30.37
CA PHE A 75 3.66 -18.61 29.13
C PHE A 75 4.40 -18.07 27.89
N LEU A 76 4.95 -16.84 27.96
CA LEU A 76 5.74 -16.25 26.88
C LEU A 76 7.03 -17.02 26.61
N GLN A 77 7.71 -17.50 27.66
CA GLN A 77 8.90 -18.34 27.53
C GLN A 77 8.58 -19.72 26.90
N THR A 78 7.36 -20.22 27.10
CA THR A 78 6.91 -21.54 26.57
C THR A 78 6.47 -21.41 25.11
N LEU A 79 5.78 -20.32 24.74
CA LEU A 79 5.43 -19.97 23.36
C LEU A 79 6.66 -19.69 22.48
N LEU A 80 7.70 -19.08 23.04
CA LEU A 80 9.00 -18.89 22.37
C LEU A 80 9.84 -20.18 22.30
N LYS A 81 9.52 -21.20 23.11
CA LYS A 81 10.21 -22.50 23.12
C LYS A 81 9.60 -23.54 22.17
N GLN A 82 8.38 -23.34 21.68
CA GLN A 82 7.91 -24.15 20.55
C GLN A 82 8.69 -23.73 19.32
N GLU A 83 9.60 -24.59 18.87
CA GLU A 83 10.47 -24.26 17.75
C GLU A 83 9.63 -23.90 16.52
N PRO A 84 9.88 -22.74 15.89
CA PRO A 84 9.20 -22.32 14.67
C PRO A 84 9.33 -23.35 13.54
N MET A 85 10.30 -24.29 13.60
CA MET A 85 10.43 -25.40 12.64
C MET A 85 9.25 -26.38 12.67
N THR A 86 8.75 -26.78 13.84
CA THR A 86 7.69 -27.82 13.95
C THR A 86 6.35 -27.42 13.32
N ARG A 87 6.02 -26.12 13.34
CA ARG A 87 4.78 -25.57 12.74
C ARG A 87 4.86 -25.51 11.21
N MET A 88 6.07 -25.45 10.67
CA MET A 88 6.35 -25.12 9.27
C MET A 88 6.56 -26.36 8.40
N GLU A 89 7.00 -27.47 8.98
CA GLU A 89 7.07 -28.78 8.31
C GLU A 89 5.69 -29.33 7.93
N ILE A 90 4.65 -28.96 8.68
CA ILE A 90 3.28 -29.44 8.45
C ILE A 90 2.69 -28.85 7.15
N ILE A 91 3.13 -27.65 6.77
CA ILE A 91 2.72 -26.98 5.53
C ILE A 91 3.62 -27.45 4.37
N GLY A 92 3.28 -28.61 3.82
CA GLY A 92 3.97 -29.19 2.68
C GLY A 92 3.53 -28.62 1.32
N TYR A 93 4.22 -29.06 0.27
CA TYR A 93 3.98 -28.66 -1.13
C TYR A 93 2.51 -28.75 -1.57
N GLY A 94 1.79 -29.81 -1.16
CA GLY A 94 0.38 -30.00 -1.54
C GLY A 94 -0.55 -28.87 -1.06
N ILE A 95 -0.31 -28.33 0.14
CA ILE A 95 -1.09 -27.20 0.66
C ILE A 95 -0.74 -25.93 -0.11
N ILE A 96 0.54 -25.70 -0.36
CA ILE A 96 1.02 -24.55 -1.14
C ILE A 96 0.42 -24.56 -2.56
N SER A 97 0.43 -25.70 -3.23
CA SER A 97 -0.17 -25.87 -4.55
C SER A 97 -1.66 -25.55 -4.55
N ARG A 98 -2.41 -26.05 -3.55
CA ARG A 98 -3.84 -25.73 -3.40
C ARG A 98 -4.08 -24.24 -3.14
N LEU A 99 -3.27 -23.61 -2.29
CA LEU A 99 -3.36 -22.17 -2.03
C LEU A 99 -3.12 -21.38 -3.32
N ILE A 100 -2.18 -21.79 -4.17
CA ILE A 100 -1.94 -21.16 -5.48
C ILE A 100 -3.14 -21.34 -6.42
N ASP A 101 -3.76 -22.52 -6.44
CA ASP A 101 -5.00 -22.74 -7.21
C ASP A 101 -6.15 -21.84 -6.74
N LEU A 102 -6.27 -21.62 -5.43
CA LEU A 102 -7.25 -20.72 -4.84
C LEU A 102 -6.95 -19.26 -5.19
N LEU A 103 -5.68 -18.86 -5.10
CA LEU A 103 -5.23 -17.53 -5.54
C LEU A 103 -5.60 -17.28 -7.01
N ARG A 104 -5.55 -18.31 -7.85
CA ARG A 104 -5.88 -18.22 -9.27
C ARG A 104 -7.38 -18.08 -9.55
N LYS A 105 -8.24 -18.79 -8.81
CA LYS A 105 -9.66 -18.97 -9.18
C LYS A 105 -10.68 -18.30 -8.28
N ALA A 106 -10.33 -17.98 -7.04
CA ALA A 106 -11.30 -17.54 -6.04
C ALA A 106 -11.73 -16.07 -6.21
N SER A 107 -12.69 -15.61 -5.40
CA SER A 107 -13.10 -14.20 -5.32
C SER A 107 -11.97 -13.30 -4.79
N PRO A 108 -12.00 -11.98 -5.04
CA PRO A 108 -10.98 -11.06 -4.54
C PRO A 108 -10.81 -11.09 -3.01
N SER A 109 -11.90 -11.24 -2.26
CA SER A 109 -11.86 -11.45 -0.80
C SER A 109 -11.02 -12.68 -0.37
N VAL A 110 -11.21 -13.83 -1.03
CA VAL A 110 -10.41 -15.04 -0.79
C VAL A 110 -8.97 -14.83 -1.24
N GLN A 111 -8.76 -14.24 -2.41
CA GLN A 111 -7.44 -13.97 -2.97
C GLN A 111 -6.60 -13.12 -2.01
N THR A 112 -7.21 -12.11 -1.36
CA THR A 112 -6.56 -11.28 -0.33
C THR A 112 -6.03 -12.12 0.84
N LYS A 113 -6.86 -13.03 1.37
CA LYS A 113 -6.50 -13.89 2.50
C LYS A 113 -5.40 -14.88 2.13
N VAL A 114 -5.55 -15.53 0.99
CA VAL A 114 -4.57 -16.48 0.44
C VAL A 114 -3.23 -15.81 0.18
N ALA A 115 -3.21 -14.66 -0.49
CA ALA A 115 -1.98 -13.92 -0.77
C ALA A 115 -1.26 -13.50 0.52
N SER A 116 -2.00 -13.04 1.53
CA SER A 116 -1.44 -12.68 2.84
C SER A 116 -0.85 -13.88 3.57
N PHE A 117 -1.49 -15.04 3.48
CA PHE A 117 -0.97 -16.26 4.09
C PHE A 117 0.28 -16.78 3.35
N LEU A 118 0.27 -16.75 2.02
CA LEU A 118 1.44 -17.08 1.20
C LEU A 118 2.60 -16.10 1.44
N GLU A 119 2.33 -14.80 1.66
CA GLU A 119 3.35 -13.82 2.03
C GLU A 119 4.01 -14.19 3.37
N TYR A 120 3.20 -14.62 4.34
CA TYR A 120 3.71 -15.11 5.61
C TYR A 120 4.62 -16.34 5.42
N LEU A 121 4.18 -17.32 4.62
CA LEU A 121 4.98 -18.51 4.32
C LEU A 121 6.29 -18.16 3.58
N ALA A 122 6.29 -17.10 2.78
CA ALA A 122 7.47 -16.59 2.09
C ALA A 122 8.53 -15.97 3.03
N ASN A 123 8.32 -15.97 4.36
CA ASN A 123 9.38 -15.73 5.32
C ASN A 123 10.37 -16.92 5.44
N PHE A 124 10.00 -18.09 4.93
CA PHE A 124 10.78 -19.31 5.01
C PHE A 124 11.19 -19.77 3.61
N GLU A 125 12.50 -19.88 3.37
CA GLU A 125 13.05 -20.21 2.06
C GLU A 125 12.50 -21.53 1.46
N PRO A 126 12.35 -22.65 2.21
CA PRO A 126 11.81 -23.90 1.65
C PRO A 126 10.39 -23.76 1.08
N HIS A 127 9.55 -22.92 1.70
CA HIS A 127 8.22 -22.65 1.20
C HIS A 127 8.27 -21.78 -0.06
N THR A 128 9.20 -20.84 -0.18
CA THR A 128 9.37 -20.07 -1.42
C THR A 128 9.84 -20.92 -2.60
N THR A 129 10.72 -21.89 -2.36
CA THR A 129 11.10 -22.90 -3.36
C THR A 129 9.86 -23.70 -3.79
N SER A 130 9.05 -24.12 -2.83
CA SER A 130 7.80 -24.87 -3.09
C SER A 130 6.78 -24.03 -3.86
N MET A 131 6.64 -22.74 -3.54
CA MET A 131 5.74 -21.81 -4.23
C MET A 131 6.18 -21.59 -5.67
N THR A 132 7.48 -21.40 -5.90
CA THR A 132 8.04 -21.28 -7.25
C THR A 132 7.83 -22.56 -8.05
N ALA A 133 8.11 -23.72 -7.46
CA ALA A 133 7.89 -25.02 -8.10
C ALA A 133 6.40 -25.33 -8.38
N ALA A 134 5.49 -24.75 -7.60
CA ALA A 134 4.04 -24.89 -7.78
C ALA A 134 3.43 -23.85 -8.76
N GLY A 135 4.25 -22.95 -9.33
CA GLY A 135 3.79 -21.99 -10.33
C GLY A 135 2.99 -20.83 -9.75
N ILE A 136 3.46 -20.23 -8.65
CA ILE A 136 2.85 -19.07 -7.99
C ILE A 136 2.60 -17.89 -8.95
N GLU A 137 3.37 -17.78 -10.04
CA GLU A 137 3.19 -16.74 -11.07
C GLU A 137 1.77 -16.77 -11.65
N SER A 138 1.22 -17.98 -11.88
CA SER A 138 -0.13 -18.14 -12.42
C SER A 138 -1.22 -17.58 -11.50
N GLY A 139 -1.01 -17.66 -10.17
CA GLY A 139 -1.91 -17.12 -9.17
C GLY A 139 -1.80 -15.60 -9.09
N LEU A 140 -0.58 -15.07 -9.10
CA LEU A 140 -0.32 -13.62 -9.11
C LEU A 140 -0.90 -12.96 -10.37
N ASP A 141 -0.66 -13.56 -11.53
CA ASP A 141 -1.21 -13.12 -12.81
C ASP A 141 -2.73 -13.00 -12.78
N ALA A 142 -3.43 -14.01 -12.25
CA ALA A 142 -4.88 -14.01 -12.18
C ALA A 142 -5.43 -12.88 -11.29
N VAL A 143 -4.74 -12.56 -10.20
CA VAL A 143 -5.13 -11.43 -9.33
C VAL A 143 -4.89 -10.10 -10.05
N PHE A 144 -3.72 -9.92 -10.66
CA PHE A 144 -3.40 -8.67 -11.35
C PHE A 144 -4.26 -8.44 -12.58
N GLN A 145 -4.62 -9.49 -13.33
CA GLN A 145 -5.54 -9.35 -14.47
C GLN A 145 -6.91 -8.82 -14.04
N LYS A 146 -7.46 -9.27 -12.90
CA LYS A 146 -8.71 -8.70 -12.37
C LYS A 146 -8.57 -7.21 -12.03
N GLY A 147 -7.42 -6.80 -11.50
CA GLY A 147 -7.12 -5.39 -11.24
C GLY A 147 -7.00 -4.55 -12.50
N VAL A 148 -6.59 -5.15 -13.61
CA VAL A 148 -6.47 -4.50 -14.93
C VAL A 148 -7.81 -4.39 -15.65
N LEU A 149 -8.67 -5.40 -15.55
CA LEU A 149 -9.95 -5.43 -16.29
C LEU A 149 -10.92 -4.30 -15.87
N ASN A 150 -10.76 -3.71 -14.69
CA ASN A 150 -11.49 -2.51 -14.30
C ASN A 150 -10.98 -1.21 -15.00
N VAL A 151 -9.97 -1.29 -15.87
CA VAL A 151 -9.35 -0.14 -16.57
C VAL A 151 -9.83 -0.03 -18.02
N GLU A 152 -10.24 -1.14 -18.62
CA GLU A 152 -10.69 -1.12 -20.01
C GLU A 152 -12.15 -0.66 -20.02
N GLU A 153 -12.36 0.61 -20.37
CA GLU A 153 -13.60 1.11 -20.98
C GLU A 153 -13.82 0.30 -22.28
N ASP A 154 -14.21 -0.96 -22.16
CA ASP A 154 -14.54 -1.75 -23.33
C ASP A 154 -15.97 -1.37 -23.74
N ASP A 155 -16.12 -0.99 -25.01
CA ASP A 155 -17.38 -0.76 -25.74
C ASP A 155 -18.25 -2.05 -25.84
N THR A 156 -18.08 -3.00 -24.92
CA THR A 156 -18.90 -4.21 -24.85
C THR A 156 -20.12 -3.95 -23.97
N GLU A 157 -21.16 -3.44 -24.63
CA GLU A 157 -22.55 -3.56 -24.17
C GLU A 157 -22.77 -4.95 -23.53
N ASN A 158 -23.07 -4.98 -22.21
CA ASN A 158 -23.59 -6.11 -21.40
C ASN A 158 -22.73 -6.70 -20.26
N GLN A 159 -21.68 -6.04 -19.75
CA GLN A 159 -21.18 -6.34 -18.39
C GLN A 159 -21.67 -5.28 -17.39
N PRO A 160 -22.28 -5.67 -16.25
CA PRO A 160 -22.63 -4.70 -15.23
C PRO A 160 -21.36 -4.04 -14.70
N GLU A 161 -21.37 -2.70 -14.58
CA GLU A 161 -20.27 -1.96 -13.94
C GLU A 161 -19.99 -2.57 -12.55
N PRO A 162 -18.71 -2.80 -12.19
CA PRO A 162 -18.36 -3.38 -10.91
C PRO A 162 -18.84 -2.48 -9.77
N THR A 163 -19.43 -3.09 -8.74
CA THR A 163 -19.91 -2.36 -7.57
C THR A 163 -18.74 -1.76 -6.79
N ILE A 164 -18.99 -0.70 -6.01
CA ILE A 164 -17.98 -0.08 -5.11
C ILE A 164 -17.32 -1.13 -4.20
N VAL A 165 -18.11 -2.10 -3.72
CA VAL A 165 -17.61 -3.19 -2.87
C VAL A 165 -16.65 -4.10 -3.64
N GLU A 166 -16.98 -4.45 -4.88
CA GLU A 166 -16.09 -5.28 -5.71
C GLU A 166 -14.79 -4.55 -6.05
N ILE A 167 -14.83 -3.24 -6.33
CA ILE A 167 -13.61 -2.44 -6.58
C ILE A 167 -12.71 -2.42 -5.33
N GLU A 168 -13.30 -2.24 -4.15
CA GLU A 168 -12.58 -2.31 -2.86
C GLU A 168 -11.92 -3.68 -2.67
N GLU A 169 -12.66 -4.77 -2.86
CA GLU A 169 -12.10 -6.12 -2.71
C GLU A 169 -11.00 -6.43 -3.74
N ILE A 170 -11.13 -5.95 -4.99
CA ILE A 170 -10.10 -6.07 -6.02
C ILE A 170 -8.85 -5.29 -5.63
N GLY A 171 -9.00 -4.06 -5.11
CA GLY A 171 -7.90 -3.27 -4.59
C GLY A 171 -7.14 -3.99 -3.46
N LEU A 172 -7.87 -4.55 -2.50
CA LEU A 172 -7.27 -5.32 -1.40
C LEU A 172 -6.53 -6.57 -1.89
N ALA A 173 -7.12 -7.30 -2.84
CA ALA A 173 -6.51 -8.50 -3.42
C ALA A 173 -5.22 -8.18 -4.17
N THR A 174 -5.25 -7.15 -5.03
CA THR A 174 -4.09 -6.70 -5.81
C THR A 174 -2.99 -6.16 -4.90
N SER A 175 -3.33 -5.43 -3.84
CA SER A 175 -2.37 -4.96 -2.83
C SER A 175 -1.70 -6.13 -2.09
N ALA A 176 -2.47 -7.13 -1.66
CA ALA A 176 -1.93 -8.33 -1.03
C ALA A 176 -1.05 -9.17 -1.98
N ALA A 177 -1.43 -9.29 -3.26
CA ALA A 177 -0.60 -9.94 -4.27
C ALA A 177 0.68 -9.15 -4.55
N ALA A 178 0.63 -7.81 -4.58
CA ALA A 178 1.81 -6.96 -4.75
C ALA A 178 2.78 -7.07 -3.57
N ARG A 179 2.28 -7.17 -2.32
CA ARG A 179 3.10 -7.50 -1.15
C ARG A 179 3.80 -8.84 -1.28
N LEU A 180 3.04 -9.88 -1.63
CA LEU A 180 3.57 -11.22 -1.84
C LEU A 180 4.64 -11.22 -2.93
N LEU A 181 4.38 -10.62 -4.09
CA LEU A 181 5.35 -10.48 -5.18
C LEU A 181 6.61 -9.76 -4.68
N THR A 182 6.45 -8.61 -4.01
CA THR A 182 7.56 -7.85 -3.41
C THR A 182 8.41 -8.73 -2.48
N LYS A 183 7.78 -9.60 -1.70
CA LYS A 183 8.49 -10.55 -0.83
C LYS A 183 9.24 -11.61 -1.63
N LEU A 184 8.60 -12.22 -2.63
CA LEU A 184 9.19 -13.25 -3.49
C LEU A 184 10.36 -12.73 -4.33
N LEU A 185 10.35 -11.45 -4.72
CA LEU A 185 11.46 -10.80 -5.43
C LEU A 185 12.78 -10.80 -4.64
N ASN A 186 12.77 -11.08 -3.33
CA ASN A 186 14.00 -11.28 -2.55
C ASN A 186 14.74 -12.58 -2.91
N PHE A 187 14.09 -13.53 -3.58
CA PHE A 187 14.62 -14.88 -3.81
C PHE A 187 15.04 -15.09 -5.26
N ASP A 188 16.32 -15.33 -5.51
CA ASP A 188 16.86 -15.41 -6.87
C ASP A 188 16.28 -16.56 -7.70
N GLN A 189 15.85 -17.65 -7.07
CA GLN A 189 15.17 -18.75 -7.75
C GLN A 189 13.89 -18.26 -8.44
N PHE A 190 13.05 -17.50 -7.73
CA PHE A 190 11.84 -16.92 -8.28
C PHE A 190 12.13 -15.86 -9.35
N ASN A 191 13.17 -15.05 -9.17
CA ASN A 191 13.53 -14.02 -10.15
C ASN A 191 13.95 -14.58 -11.52
N ARG A 192 14.36 -15.86 -11.59
CA ARG A 192 14.71 -16.54 -12.84
C ARG A 192 13.50 -17.09 -13.59
N THR A 193 12.34 -17.23 -12.93
CA THR A 193 11.13 -17.83 -13.53
C THR A 193 10.16 -16.78 -14.08
N ILE A 194 10.27 -15.53 -13.62
CA ILE A 194 9.35 -14.45 -13.99
C ILE A 194 9.80 -13.64 -15.20
N ASP A 195 8.82 -13.09 -15.93
CA ASP A 195 9.02 -11.95 -16.83
C ASP A 195 8.74 -10.64 -16.06
N PRO A 196 9.77 -9.86 -15.68
CA PRO A 196 9.57 -8.63 -14.93
C PRO A 196 8.84 -7.55 -15.75
N ALA A 197 8.96 -7.55 -17.08
CA ALA A 197 8.31 -6.55 -17.93
C ALA A 197 6.79 -6.69 -17.89
N LYS A 198 6.29 -7.94 -17.89
CA LYS A 198 4.87 -8.25 -17.73
C LYS A 198 4.30 -7.69 -16.43
N TYR A 199 4.95 -7.94 -15.30
CA TYR A 199 4.47 -7.46 -13.99
C TYR A 199 4.51 -5.93 -13.90
N VAL A 200 5.55 -5.29 -14.45
CA VAL A 200 5.62 -3.84 -14.54
C VAL A 200 4.44 -3.28 -15.33
N ILE A 201 4.12 -3.83 -16.49
CA ILE A 201 3.00 -3.36 -17.32
C ILE A 201 1.67 -3.52 -16.57
N GLN A 202 1.43 -4.68 -15.96
CA GLN A 202 0.21 -4.95 -15.20
C GLN A 202 0.07 -4.01 -13.99
N LEU A 203 1.09 -3.89 -13.15
CA LEU A 203 1.06 -3.04 -11.96
C LEU A 203 0.90 -1.57 -12.31
N ARG A 204 1.45 -1.10 -13.43
CA ARG A 204 1.22 0.27 -13.93
C ARG A 204 -0.23 0.50 -14.33
N LYS A 205 -0.85 -0.44 -15.04
CA LYS A 205 -2.29 -0.37 -15.38
C LYS A 205 -3.14 -0.31 -14.11
N ILE A 206 -2.84 -1.16 -13.13
CA ILE A 206 -3.54 -1.19 -11.83
C ILE A 206 -3.32 0.12 -11.06
N LEU A 207 -2.10 0.66 -11.05
CA LEU A 207 -1.80 1.92 -10.37
C LEU A 207 -2.63 3.08 -10.91
N LYS A 208 -2.88 3.09 -12.23
CA LYS A 208 -3.69 4.09 -12.94
C LYS A 208 -5.20 3.87 -12.83
N SER A 209 -5.64 2.73 -12.31
CA SER A 209 -7.06 2.38 -12.22
C SER A 209 -7.76 3.08 -11.05
N ASP A 210 -9.08 2.90 -11.01
CA ASP A 210 -9.97 3.43 -9.96
C ASP A 210 -9.95 2.64 -8.66
N ILE A 211 -8.99 1.72 -8.47
CA ILE A 211 -8.84 1.05 -7.18
C ILE A 211 -8.56 2.08 -6.06
N PRO A 212 -8.97 1.76 -4.81
CA PRO A 212 -8.84 2.70 -3.70
C PRO A 212 -7.39 3.10 -3.45
N LEU A 213 -7.15 4.39 -3.18
CA LEU A 213 -5.81 4.94 -2.95
C LEU A 213 -5.02 4.18 -1.88
N HIS A 214 -5.66 3.80 -0.76
CA HIS A 214 -5.00 3.11 0.35
C HIS A 214 -4.45 1.70 -0.03
N THR A 215 -4.85 1.17 -1.19
CA THR A 215 -4.37 -0.12 -1.71
C THR A 215 -3.15 0.04 -2.62
N LYS A 216 -2.91 1.25 -3.14
CA LYS A 216 -1.87 1.57 -4.14
C LYS A 216 -0.45 1.58 -3.56
N ASP A 217 -0.27 1.78 -2.26
CA ASP A 217 1.04 1.84 -1.59
C ASP A 217 1.94 0.63 -1.92
N TRP A 218 1.38 -0.58 -1.84
CA TRP A 218 2.13 -1.80 -2.11
C TRP A 218 2.35 -2.07 -3.59
N ILE A 219 1.47 -1.55 -4.46
CA ILE A 219 1.65 -1.60 -5.90
C ILE A 219 2.83 -0.70 -6.28
N ALA A 220 2.88 0.51 -5.74
CA ALA A 220 3.99 1.45 -5.93
C ALA A 220 5.32 0.88 -5.39
N ALA A 221 5.33 0.35 -4.17
CA ALA A 221 6.52 -0.28 -3.59
C ALA A 221 7.02 -1.47 -4.40
N CYS A 222 6.10 -2.29 -4.95
CA CYS A 222 6.45 -3.41 -5.81
C CYS A 222 7.08 -2.94 -7.14
N LEU A 223 6.53 -1.89 -7.76
CA LEU A 223 7.07 -1.29 -8.98
C LEU A 223 8.50 -0.76 -8.77
N VAL A 224 8.73 -0.01 -7.69
CA VAL A 224 10.07 0.52 -7.35
C VAL A 224 11.07 -0.62 -7.11
N LYS A 225 10.62 -1.73 -6.50
CA LYS A 225 11.48 -2.89 -6.30
C LYS A 225 11.82 -3.63 -7.60
N LEU A 226 10.84 -3.80 -8.48
CA LEU A 226 11.06 -4.38 -9.82
C LEU A 226 12.05 -3.53 -10.63
N GLU A 227 11.91 -2.19 -10.59
CA GLU A 227 12.85 -1.25 -11.18
C GLU A 227 14.27 -1.44 -10.63
N SER A 228 14.42 -1.36 -9.31
CA SER A 228 15.71 -1.48 -8.64
C SER A 228 16.42 -2.79 -8.99
N LYS A 229 15.67 -3.89 -9.13
CA LYS A 229 16.23 -5.22 -9.37
C LYS A 229 16.47 -5.52 -10.85
N PHE A 230 15.61 -5.04 -11.75
CA PHE A 230 15.61 -5.41 -13.17
C PHE A 230 15.82 -4.22 -14.11
N GLY A 231 16.26 -3.06 -13.61
CA GLY A 231 16.34 -1.81 -14.38
C GLY A 231 17.12 -1.91 -15.70
N SER A 232 18.14 -2.77 -15.79
CA SER A 232 18.86 -3.03 -17.05
C SER A 232 18.01 -3.78 -18.09
N ALA A 233 17.19 -4.72 -17.66
CA ALA A 233 16.28 -5.50 -18.51
C ALA A 233 15.02 -4.71 -18.91
N LEU A 234 14.64 -3.69 -18.13
CA LEU A 234 13.44 -2.88 -18.33
C LEU A 234 13.66 -1.60 -19.17
N LYS A 235 14.89 -1.33 -19.64
CA LYS A 235 15.24 -0.10 -20.40
C LYS A 235 14.36 0.16 -21.62
N ASN A 236 13.87 -0.88 -22.29
CA ASN A 236 13.08 -0.76 -23.52
C ASN A 236 11.60 -0.40 -23.27
N VAL A 237 11.13 -0.38 -22.02
CA VAL A 237 9.71 -0.14 -21.68
C VAL A 237 9.37 1.36 -21.53
N ASN A 238 10.26 2.25 -21.99
CA ASN A 238 10.18 3.72 -21.88
C ASN A 238 9.71 4.16 -20.48
N PHE A 239 10.56 3.85 -19.51
CA PHE A 239 10.21 3.65 -18.13
C PHE A 239 10.43 4.92 -17.29
N THR A 240 9.37 5.42 -16.66
CA THR A 240 9.46 6.43 -15.59
C THR A 240 8.49 6.03 -14.46
N VAL A 241 8.76 4.88 -13.81
CA VAL A 241 7.94 4.43 -12.67
C VAL A 241 7.84 5.52 -11.60
N ASP A 242 8.93 6.25 -11.36
CA ASP A 242 8.94 7.42 -10.48
C ASP A 242 7.81 8.42 -10.80
N LYS A 243 7.61 8.78 -12.07
CA LYS A 243 6.56 9.74 -12.45
C LYS A 243 5.16 9.20 -12.23
N GLU A 244 4.92 7.94 -12.59
CA GLU A 244 3.59 7.35 -12.44
C GLU A 244 3.23 7.11 -10.98
N VAL A 245 4.18 6.63 -10.17
CA VAL A 245 4.02 6.53 -8.72
C VAL A 245 3.75 7.91 -8.12
N ILE A 246 4.49 8.93 -8.55
CA ILE A 246 4.23 10.32 -8.11
C ILE A 246 2.80 10.77 -8.45
N ILE A 247 2.34 10.54 -9.68
CA ILE A 247 1.04 11.03 -10.17
C ILE A 247 -0.14 10.29 -9.53
N TYR A 248 -0.08 8.96 -9.47
CA TYR A 248 -1.24 8.12 -9.17
C TYR A 248 -1.28 7.58 -7.74
N GLU A 249 -0.19 7.70 -6.97
CA GLU A 249 -0.15 7.35 -5.55
C GLU A 249 0.33 8.55 -4.70
N THR A 250 1.54 9.06 -4.95
CA THR A 250 2.18 9.96 -3.97
C THR A 250 1.44 11.29 -3.86
N ILE A 251 1.10 11.94 -4.97
CA ILE A 251 0.34 13.20 -4.97
C ILE A 251 -1.03 12.99 -4.29
N PRO A 252 -1.88 12.04 -4.72
CA PRO A 252 -3.14 11.76 -4.04
C PRO A 252 -2.99 11.48 -2.54
N ARG A 253 -1.99 10.71 -2.12
CA ARG A 253 -1.73 10.41 -0.70
C ARG A 253 -1.36 11.65 0.09
N LEU A 254 -0.53 12.54 -0.46
CA LEU A 254 -0.17 13.81 0.17
C LEU A 254 -1.40 14.73 0.30
N ILE A 255 -2.27 14.79 -0.70
CA ILE A 255 -3.52 15.55 -0.63
C ILE A 255 -4.46 14.97 0.43
N GLU A 256 -4.60 13.64 0.48
CA GLU A 256 -5.39 12.95 1.49
C GLU A 256 -4.87 13.22 2.92
N GLN A 257 -3.55 13.23 3.09
CA GLN A 257 -2.90 13.57 4.36
C GLN A 257 -3.16 15.03 4.75
N ILE A 258 -3.10 15.98 3.80
CA ILE A 258 -3.45 17.39 4.04
C ILE A 258 -4.91 17.52 4.48
N ARG A 259 -5.80 16.76 3.86
CA ARG A 259 -7.25 16.78 4.08
C ARG A 259 -7.64 16.20 5.44
N THR A 260 -7.14 15.02 5.78
CA THR A 260 -7.66 14.18 6.88
C THR A 260 -6.86 14.27 8.17
N SER A 261 -5.58 14.65 8.11
CA SER A 261 -4.73 14.64 9.30
C SER A 261 -5.18 15.68 10.33
N PHE A 262 -5.22 15.31 11.61
CA PHE A 262 -5.41 16.26 12.71
C PHE A 262 -4.10 16.89 13.19
N SER A 263 -2.95 16.34 12.79
CA SER A 263 -1.63 16.83 13.19
C SER A 263 -1.14 17.93 12.25
N TYR A 264 -0.85 19.10 12.81
CA TYR A 264 -0.27 20.21 12.05
C TYR A 264 1.06 19.83 11.39
N GLU A 265 1.94 19.11 12.10
CA GLU A 265 3.23 18.70 11.55
C GLU A 265 3.06 17.72 10.38
N SER A 266 2.08 16.82 10.48
CA SER A 266 1.75 15.90 9.38
C SER A 266 1.25 16.66 8.15
N LYS A 267 0.39 17.68 8.29
CA LYS A 267 0.00 18.54 7.16
C LYS A 267 1.19 19.31 6.61
N ARG A 268 2.00 19.91 7.48
CA ARG A 268 3.19 20.67 7.11
C ARG A 268 4.17 19.84 6.30
N ALA A 269 4.50 18.63 6.76
CA ALA A 269 5.36 17.70 6.05
C ALA A 269 4.78 17.34 4.66
N ALA A 270 3.47 17.07 4.59
CA ALA A 270 2.82 16.75 3.32
C ALA A 270 2.87 17.90 2.30
N VAL A 271 2.59 19.13 2.74
CA VAL A 271 2.66 20.33 1.88
C VAL A 271 4.09 20.61 1.44
N SER A 272 5.07 20.44 2.34
CA SER A 272 6.48 20.63 2.01
C SER A 272 6.95 19.64 0.94
N GLU A 273 6.55 18.37 1.07
CA GLU A 273 6.88 17.35 0.09
C GLU A 273 6.16 17.60 -1.25
N LEU A 274 4.89 18.01 -1.20
CA LEU A 274 4.14 18.36 -2.39
C LEU A 274 4.77 19.55 -3.14
N LYS A 275 5.23 20.57 -2.40
CA LYS A 275 5.99 21.70 -2.98
C LYS A 275 7.26 21.21 -3.67
N ARG A 276 8.00 20.28 -3.07
CA ARG A 276 9.22 19.71 -3.66
C ARG A 276 8.93 19.05 -5.00
N ILE A 277 7.86 18.25 -5.08
CA ILE A 277 7.41 17.58 -6.30
C ILE A 277 7.04 18.61 -7.38
N ILE A 278 6.21 19.61 -7.03
CA ILE A 278 5.71 20.61 -7.99
C ILE A 278 6.81 21.55 -8.47
N SER A 279 7.81 21.84 -7.64
CA SER A 279 8.98 22.64 -8.04
C SER A 279 9.83 21.96 -9.11
N GLY A 280 9.64 20.66 -9.36
CA GLY A 280 10.26 19.93 -10.47
C GLY A 280 9.73 20.31 -11.86
N GLY A 281 8.67 21.13 -11.96
CA GLY A 281 8.24 21.76 -13.20
C GLY A 281 7.47 20.88 -14.20
N SER A 282 6.94 19.72 -13.77
CA SER A 282 6.09 18.89 -14.63
C SER A 282 4.64 19.37 -14.59
N MET A 283 4.09 19.73 -15.76
CA MET A 283 2.67 20.06 -15.92
C MET A 283 1.76 18.90 -15.50
N GLU A 284 2.21 17.66 -15.69
CA GLU A 284 1.48 16.45 -15.27
C GLU A 284 1.28 16.40 -13.75
N PHE A 285 2.27 16.85 -12.96
CA PHE A 285 2.15 16.88 -11.50
C PHE A 285 1.18 17.96 -11.05
N ALA A 286 1.19 19.13 -11.70
CA ALA A 286 0.22 20.18 -11.41
C ALA A 286 -1.21 19.71 -11.69
N LYS A 287 -1.43 19.04 -12.83
CA LYS A 287 -2.72 18.43 -13.17
C LYS A 287 -3.13 17.34 -12.18
N ALA A 288 -2.20 16.50 -11.74
CA ALA A 288 -2.47 15.49 -10.73
C ALA A 288 -2.92 16.10 -9.39
N VAL A 289 -2.31 17.20 -8.96
CA VAL A 289 -2.75 17.92 -7.74
C VAL A 289 -4.16 18.48 -7.88
N ALA A 290 -4.48 19.06 -9.04
CA ALA A 290 -5.81 19.58 -9.32
C ALA A 290 -6.86 18.45 -9.33
N ASN A 291 -6.59 17.36 -10.04
CA ASN A 291 -7.47 16.19 -10.13
C ASN A 291 -7.68 15.51 -8.78
N ALA A 292 -6.68 15.51 -7.89
CA ALA A 292 -6.80 15.00 -6.53
C ALA A 292 -7.59 15.94 -5.59
N GLY A 293 -8.14 17.06 -6.09
CA GLY A 293 -8.88 18.04 -5.29
C GLY A 293 -7.99 18.92 -4.41
N GLY A 294 -6.68 18.97 -4.67
CA GLY A 294 -5.70 19.64 -3.82
C GLY A 294 -5.90 21.16 -3.72
N ILE A 295 -6.43 21.81 -4.76
CA ILE A 295 -6.60 23.27 -4.83
C ILE A 295 -7.40 23.80 -3.63
N PHE A 296 -8.55 23.20 -3.34
CA PHE A 296 -9.41 23.64 -2.24
C PHE A 296 -8.69 23.55 -0.89
N HIS A 297 -8.01 22.44 -0.63
CA HIS A 297 -7.29 22.22 0.62
C HIS A 297 -6.08 23.13 0.78
N LEU A 298 -5.38 23.46 -0.32
CA LEU A 298 -4.28 24.42 -0.32
C LEU A 298 -4.77 25.83 -0.02
N VAL A 299 -5.91 26.26 -0.58
CA VAL A 299 -6.50 27.57 -0.26
C VAL A 299 -6.90 27.64 1.21
N LYS A 300 -7.53 26.58 1.74
CA LYS A 300 -7.88 26.49 3.16
C LYS A 300 -6.65 26.58 4.08
N LEU A 301 -5.55 25.93 3.70
CA LEU A 301 -4.28 26.04 4.44
C LEU A 301 -3.68 27.44 4.41
N ILE A 302 -3.85 28.20 3.32
CA ILE A 302 -3.43 29.61 3.27
C ILE A 302 -4.30 30.46 4.20
N GLU A 303 -5.59 30.13 4.29
CA GLU A 303 -6.54 30.86 5.13
C GLU A 303 -6.32 30.64 6.63
N GLU A 304 -6.15 29.37 7.05
CA GLU A 304 -6.10 28.96 8.46
C GLU A 304 -4.67 28.70 8.97
N GLY A 305 -3.71 28.53 8.07
CA GLY A 305 -2.34 28.14 8.38
C GLY A 305 -1.47 29.27 8.92
N LYS A 306 -0.20 28.94 9.20
CA LYS A 306 0.81 29.88 9.70
C LYS A 306 2.18 29.58 9.09
N GLY A 307 3.05 30.57 9.09
CA GLY A 307 4.46 30.40 8.74
C GLY A 307 4.70 29.82 7.35
N ASP A 308 5.51 28.77 7.30
CA ASP A 308 6.01 28.15 6.08
C ASP A 308 4.97 27.32 5.31
N VAL A 309 3.89 26.90 5.98
CA VAL A 309 2.76 26.21 5.31
C VAL A 309 2.04 27.16 4.35
N ILE A 310 1.87 28.43 4.73
CA ILE A 310 1.27 29.44 3.84
C ILE A 310 2.16 29.66 2.62
N GLU A 311 3.46 29.89 2.83
CA GLU A 311 4.43 30.08 1.74
C GLU A 311 4.47 28.90 0.77
N SER A 312 4.48 27.68 1.32
CA SER A 312 4.53 26.47 0.51
C SER A 312 3.23 26.26 -0.27
N SER A 313 2.07 26.52 0.35
CA SER A 313 0.77 26.42 -0.31
C SER A 313 0.60 27.47 -1.42
N LEU A 314 1.02 28.71 -1.17
CA LEU A 314 1.07 29.77 -2.19
C LEU A 314 2.01 29.41 -3.34
N ALA A 315 3.15 28.77 -3.05
CA ALA A 315 4.10 28.34 -4.08
C ALA A 315 3.51 27.26 -4.97
N ILE A 316 2.80 26.28 -4.38
CA ILE A 316 2.12 25.23 -5.14
C ILE A 316 1.01 25.84 -6.00
N LEU A 317 0.12 26.65 -5.43
CA LEU A 317 -0.98 27.28 -6.17
C LEU A 317 -0.48 28.21 -7.29
N TYR A 318 0.63 28.93 -7.08
CA TYR A 318 1.26 29.71 -8.14
C TYR A 318 1.65 28.83 -9.34
N ASN A 319 2.30 27.70 -9.10
CA ASN A 319 2.65 26.76 -10.18
C ASN A 319 1.39 26.20 -10.86
N LEU A 320 0.36 25.82 -10.10
CA LEU A 320 -0.91 25.34 -10.66
C LEU A 320 -1.60 26.41 -11.51
N SER A 321 -1.53 27.68 -11.11
CA SER A 321 -2.13 28.81 -11.83
C SER A 321 -1.44 29.14 -13.15
N MET A 322 -0.29 28.53 -13.46
CA MET A 322 0.32 28.64 -14.79
C MET A 322 -0.51 27.92 -15.86
N ASP A 323 -1.36 26.97 -15.45
CA ASP A 323 -2.33 26.31 -16.31
C ASP A 323 -3.71 26.96 -16.14
N ALA A 324 -4.26 27.47 -17.25
CA ALA A 324 -5.54 28.16 -17.26
C ALA A 324 -6.73 27.24 -16.93
N GLU A 325 -6.60 25.93 -17.13
CA GLU A 325 -7.64 24.95 -16.74
C GLU A 325 -7.88 24.96 -15.23
N ASN A 326 -6.88 25.34 -14.42
CA ASN A 326 -6.99 25.39 -12.97
C ASN A 326 -7.62 26.68 -12.44
N HIS A 327 -7.73 27.75 -13.24
CA HIS A 327 -8.18 29.06 -12.78
C HIS A 327 -9.60 29.03 -12.18
N PRO A 328 -10.61 28.39 -12.81
CA PRO A 328 -11.95 28.34 -12.24
C PRO A 328 -11.98 27.64 -10.88
N ALA A 329 -11.20 26.58 -10.70
CA ALA A 329 -11.10 25.84 -9.44
C ALA A 329 -10.42 26.68 -8.34
N ILE A 330 -9.35 27.42 -8.67
CA ILE A 330 -8.66 28.31 -7.73
C ILE A 330 -9.59 29.43 -7.26
N ILE A 331 -10.34 30.06 -8.18
CA ILE A 331 -11.30 31.12 -7.86
C ILE A 331 -12.44 30.56 -7.01
N SER A 332 -13.03 29.43 -7.41
CA SER A 332 -14.15 28.79 -6.72
C SER A 332 -13.78 28.29 -5.32
N ALA A 333 -12.51 27.93 -5.10
CA ALA A 333 -11.99 27.61 -3.77
C ALA A 333 -11.88 28.81 -2.83
N GLY A 334 -12.19 30.03 -3.29
CA GLY A 334 -12.14 31.25 -2.48
C GLY A 334 -10.76 31.89 -2.38
N ALA A 335 -9.85 31.62 -3.33
CA ALA A 335 -8.49 32.15 -3.26
C ALA A 335 -8.44 33.69 -3.30
N VAL A 336 -9.26 34.34 -4.13
CA VAL A 336 -9.21 35.80 -4.35
C VAL A 336 -9.33 36.63 -3.05
N PRO A 337 -10.36 36.45 -2.19
CA PRO A 337 -10.46 37.20 -0.94
C PRO A 337 -9.30 36.91 0.03
N VAL A 338 -8.83 35.66 0.09
CA VAL A 338 -7.70 35.24 0.93
C VAL A 338 -6.40 35.92 0.48
N LEU A 339 -6.12 35.93 -0.83
CA LEU A 339 -4.95 36.58 -1.41
C LEU A 339 -4.99 38.10 -1.18
N LYS A 340 -6.14 38.74 -1.38
CA LYS A 340 -6.32 40.18 -1.11
C LYS A 340 -5.98 40.51 0.35
N ARG A 341 -6.47 39.71 1.31
CA ARG A 341 -6.16 39.87 2.74
C ARG A 341 -4.66 39.81 3.02
N ILE A 342 -3.95 38.83 2.42
CA ILE A 342 -2.50 38.67 2.59
C ILE A 342 -1.74 39.86 2.00
N ILE A 343 -2.11 40.30 0.79
CA ILE A 343 -1.47 41.45 0.12
C ILE A 343 -1.61 42.72 0.98
N LEU A 344 -2.80 42.99 1.51
CA LEU A 344 -3.06 44.16 2.35
C LEU A 344 -2.35 44.11 3.72
N SER A 345 -1.94 42.94 4.18
CA SER A 345 -1.19 42.82 5.43
C SER A 345 0.28 43.23 5.29
N GLU A 346 0.79 43.31 4.06
CA GLU A 346 2.21 43.59 3.72
C GLU A 346 3.22 42.68 4.46
N GLY A 347 2.78 41.52 4.95
CA GLY A 347 3.60 40.50 5.60
C GLY A 347 4.47 39.71 4.60
N PRO A 348 5.38 38.84 5.06
CA PRO A 348 6.41 38.22 4.21
C PRO A 348 5.89 37.48 2.96
N GLN A 349 4.65 36.99 3.00
CA GLN A 349 3.98 36.28 1.90
C GLN A 349 3.42 37.18 0.78
N TRP A 350 3.35 38.52 0.99
CA TRP A 350 2.57 39.42 0.14
C TRP A 350 2.97 39.37 -1.34
N THR A 351 4.28 39.32 -1.64
CA THR A 351 4.80 39.27 -3.02
C THR A 351 4.32 38.03 -3.76
N ARG A 352 4.35 36.87 -3.11
CA ARG A 352 3.91 35.61 -3.71
C ARG A 352 2.40 35.58 -3.91
N ALA A 353 1.64 36.11 -2.95
CA ALA A 353 0.20 36.26 -3.07
C ALA A 353 -0.19 37.19 -4.22
N LEU A 354 0.54 38.30 -4.41
CA LEU A 354 0.35 39.20 -5.54
C LEU A 354 0.66 38.52 -6.88
N HIS A 355 1.76 37.77 -6.97
CA HIS A 355 2.09 37.02 -8.19
C HIS A 355 1.00 36.01 -8.54
N LEU A 356 0.50 35.25 -7.59
CA LEU A 356 -0.61 34.32 -7.80
C LEU A 356 -1.90 35.05 -8.19
N LEU A 357 -2.21 36.20 -7.58
CA LEU A 357 -3.42 36.94 -7.97
C LEU A 357 -3.34 37.45 -9.42
N ARG A 358 -2.14 37.81 -9.89
CA ARG A 358 -1.91 38.30 -11.26
C ARG A 358 -2.04 37.22 -12.35
N THR A 359 -2.01 35.94 -11.99
CA THR A 359 -2.13 34.84 -12.96
C THR A 359 -3.58 34.46 -13.21
N LEU A 360 -4.49 34.83 -12.30
CA LEU A 360 -5.92 34.57 -12.41
C LEU A 360 -6.60 35.58 -13.35
N PRO A 361 -7.65 35.18 -14.08
CA PRO A 361 -8.43 36.08 -14.92
C PRO A 361 -9.13 37.13 -14.06
N ILE A 362 -9.29 38.33 -14.63
CA ILE A 362 -9.92 39.51 -14.00
C ILE A 362 -11.44 39.34 -13.94
#